data_AF-A0A804PUH1-F1
#
_entry.id   AF-A0A804PUH1-F1
#
_cell.length_a   1.000
_cell.length_b   1.000
_cell.length_c   1.000
_cell.angle_alpha   90.00
_cell.angle_beta   90.00
_cell.angle_gamma   90.00
#
_symmetry.space_group_name_H-M   'P 1'
#
loop_
_entity.id
_entity.type
_entity.pdbx_description
1 polymer ?
#
loop_
_entity_poly.entity_id
_entity_poly.type
_entity_poly.pdbx_seq_one_letter_code
_entity_poly.pdbx_strand_id
1 'polypeptide(L)' 'MQRRRHGNEHYMAVVQGVEGRRLDAVQSGCTALSIAKHGDLMVVANVVDSRVVLGTATYDDAITPSSSSST' A
#
# COMPACT_ATOMS: atom_id res chain seq x y z
N MET A 1 -2.27 -18.08 -25.93
CA MET A 1 -0.97 -17.45 -25.67
C MET A 1 -1.18 -15.98 -25.31
N GLN A 2 -0.94 -15.59 -24.06
CA GLN A 2 -0.78 -14.20 -23.64
C GLN A 2 0.33 -14.21 -22.59
N ARG A 3 1.51 -13.68 -22.93
CA ARG A 3 2.65 -13.68 -22.00
C ARG A 3 2.37 -12.64 -20.90
N ARG A 4 1.91 -13.09 -19.73
CA ARG A 4 1.84 -12.23 -18.55
C ARG A 4 3.28 -11.91 -18.15
N ARG A 5 3.71 -10.67 -18.38
CA ARG A 5 4.99 -10.17 -17.85
C ARG A 5 4.81 -10.14 -16.33
N HIS A 6 5.48 -11.06 -15.65
CA HIS A 6 5.55 -11.10 -14.19
C HIS A 6 6.54 -9.99 -13.76
N GLY A 7 6.08 -8.74 -13.85
CA GLY A 7 6.80 -7.60 -13.31
C GLY A 7 6.49 -7.50 -11.82
N ASN A 8 7.53 -7.31 -11.01
CA ASN A 8 7.34 -6.92 -9.63
C ASN A 8 6.91 -5.45 -9.63
N GLU A 9 5.77 -5.16 -9.02
CA GLU A 9 5.30 -3.79 -8.89
C GLU A 9 5.49 -3.35 -7.43
N HIS A 10 6.26 -2.30 -7.24
CA HIS A 10 6.53 -1.73 -5.92
C HIS A 10 5.97 -0.31 -5.89
N TYR A 11 5.00 -0.10 -5.01
CA TYR A 11 4.40 1.21 -4.76
C TYR A 11 4.74 1.63 -3.34
N MET A 12 5.43 2.75 -3.20
CA MET A 12 5.87 3.28 -1.92
C MET A 12 5.23 4.65 -1.72
N ALA A 13 4.53 4.83 -0.60
CA ALA A 13 4.10 6.13 -0.11
C ALA A 13 4.81 6.41 1.21
N VAL A 14 5.66 7.43 1.22
CA VAL A 14 6.32 7.93 2.43
C VAL A 14 5.77 9.32 2.70
N VAL A 15 5.11 9.50 3.83
CA VAL A 15 4.68 10.81 4.32
C VAL A 15 5.57 11.17 5.50
N GLN A 16 6.48 12.12 5.29
CA GLN A 16 7.25 12.71 6.36
C GLN A 16 6.43 13.85 6.96
N GLY A 17 6.22 13.83 8.28
CA GLY A 17 5.59 14.94 8.99
C GLY A 17 6.56 16.11 9.05
N VAL A 18 6.50 16.99 8.05
CA VAL A 18 7.34 18.21 7.99
C VAL A 18 6.53 19.41 8.48
N GLU A 19 6.79 19.88 9.69
CA GLU A 19 6.47 21.25 10.09
C GLU A 19 7.65 22.17 9.70
N GLY A 20 7.82 22.44 8.39
CA GLY A 20 8.85 23.37 7.90
C GLY A 20 9.37 23.07 6.48
N ARG A 21 10.08 24.04 5.87
CA ARG A 21 10.60 23.96 4.49
C ARG A 21 11.82 23.04 4.31
N ARG A 22 12.33 22.40 5.36
CA ARG A 22 13.45 21.45 5.30
C ARG A 22 12.95 20.09 5.78
N LEU A 23 13.11 19.08 4.93
CA LEU A 23 12.92 17.69 5.29
C LEU A 23 14.01 17.31 6.30
N ASP A 24 13.67 17.23 7.59
CA ASP A 24 14.54 16.65 8.62
C ASP A 24 14.03 15.27 8.99
N ALA A 25 14.56 14.24 8.32
CA ALA A 25 14.18 12.84 8.57
C ALA A 25 14.61 12.32 9.96
N VAL A 26 15.49 13.03 10.69
CA VAL A 26 15.97 12.62 12.02
C VAL A 26 15.01 13.10 13.11
N GLN A 27 14.40 14.28 12.92
CA GLN A 27 13.47 14.87 13.90
C GLN A 27 11.99 14.77 13.49
N SER A 28 11.67 14.46 12.22
CA SER A 28 10.29 14.26 11.77
C SER A 28 9.78 12.86 12.10
N GLY A 29 8.55 12.77 12.61
CA GLY A 29 7.81 11.51 12.59
C GLY A 29 7.54 11.06 11.16
N CYS A 30 7.75 9.78 10.87
CA CYS A 30 7.50 9.19 9.55
C CYS A 30 6.34 8.21 9.64
N THR A 31 5.30 8.44 8.85
CA THR A 31 4.31 7.42 8.51
C THR A 31 4.65 6.91 7.11
N ALA A 32 4.86 5.61 6.98
CA ALA A 32 5.21 5.00 5.70
C ALA A 32 4.33 3.79 5.44
N LEU A 33 3.90 3.67 4.19
CA LEU A 33 3.14 2.52 3.72
C LEU A 33 3.75 2.06 2.38
N SER A 34 4.12 0.80 2.32
CA SER A 34 4.68 0.18 1.12
C SER A 34 3.82 -1.00 0.72
N ILE A 35 3.53 -1.10 -0.59
CA ILE A 35 2.83 -2.21 -1.20
C ILE A 35 3.76 -2.81 -2.25
N ALA A 36 4.12 -4.08 -2.06
CA ALA A 36 4.85 -4.86 -3.05
C ALA A 36 3.94 -5.94 -3.60
N LYS A 37 3.86 -6.05 -4.93
CA LYS A 37 3.11 -7.10 -5.62
C LYS A 37 4.09 -8.00 -6.36
N HIS A 38 4.02 -9.30 -6.04
CA HIS A 38 4.75 -10.36 -6.74
C HIS A 38 3.76 -11.45 -7.15
N GLY A 39 3.40 -11.48 -8.43
CA GLY A 39 2.38 -12.40 -8.93
C GLY A 39 1.02 -12.15 -8.29
N ASP A 40 0.51 -13.18 -7.62
CA ASP A 40 -0.77 -13.16 -6.89
C ASP A 40 -0.60 -12.79 -5.41
N LEU A 41 0.65 -12.60 -4.95
CA LEU A 41 0.96 -12.14 -3.60
C LEU A 41 1.07 -10.61 -3.57
N MET A 42 0.36 -10.00 -2.62
CA MET A 42 0.52 -8.60 -2.25
C MET A 42 0.96 -8.52 -0.80
N VAL A 43 2.07 -7.82 -0.55
CA VAL A 43 2.61 -7.58 0.79
C VAL A 43 2.44 -6.10 1.10
N VAL A 44 1.83 -5.81 2.24
CA VAL A 44 1.72 -4.45 2.78
C VAL A 44 2.62 -4.34 4.00
N ALA A 45 3.55 -3.39 3.97
CA ALA A 45 4.34 -2.99 5.13
C ALA A 45 3.86 -1.61 5.59
N ASN A 46 3.34 -1.55 6.81
CA ASN A 46 2.88 -0.32 7.44
C ASN A 46 3.81 0.07 8.60
N VAL A 47 4.18 1.33 8.65
CA VAL A 47 4.89 1.96 9.77
C VAL A 47 3.93 2.99 10.40
N VAL A 48 3.60 2.76 11.67
CA VAL A 48 2.70 3.60 12.50
C VAL A 48 1.24 3.51 12.02
N ASP A 49 0.51 4.62 11.92
CA ASP A 49 -0.96 4.64 11.85
C ASP A 49 -1.51 4.71 10.42
N SER A 50 -0.69 4.40 9.42
CA SER A 50 -1.17 4.38 8.02
C SER A 50 -2.17 3.23 7.84
N ARG A 51 -3.19 3.46 7.02
CA ARG A 51 -4.25 2.48 6.76
C ARG A 51 -4.24 2.06 5.30
N VAL A 52 -4.29 0.76 5.07
CA VAL A 52 -4.59 0.17 3.76
C VAL A 52 -5.98 -0.45 3.82
N VAL A 53 -6.76 -0.28 2.76
CA VAL A 53 -8.02 -1.01 2.57
C VAL A 53 -7.88 -1.78 1.27
N LEU A 54 -8.04 -3.10 1.34
CA LEU A 54 -8.12 -3.93 0.15
C LEU A 54 -9.55 -3.86 -0.38
N GLY A 55 -9.70 -3.53 -1.66
CA GLY A 55 -10.99 -3.55 -2.35
C GLY A 55 -10.97 -4.62 -3.44
N THR A 56 -12.06 -5.37 -3.57
CA THR A 56 -12.28 -6.29 -4.69
C THR A 56 -13.30 -5.69 -5.63
N ALA A 57 -12.96 -5.57 -6.91
CA ALA A 57 -13.91 -5.22 -7.96
C ALA A 57 -14.70 -6.46 -8.38
N THR A 58 -16.02 -6.35 -8.44
CA THR A 58 -16.89 -7.36 -9.03
C THR A 58 -17.13 -7.06 -10.51
N TYR A 59 -17.87 -7.94 -11.21
CA TYR A 59 -18.20 -7.78 -12.64
C TYR A 59 -18.91 -6.45 -12.96
N ASP A 60 -19.63 -5.88 -12.00
CA ASP A 60 -20.34 -4.61 -12.15
C ASP A 60 -19.46 -3.38 -11.84
N ASP A 61 -18.13 -3.55 -11.88
CA ASP A 61 -17.12 -2.56 -11.50
C ASP A 61 -17.27 -1.99 -10.07
N ALA A 62 -18.14 -2.59 -9.25
CA ALA A 62 -18.34 -2.21 -7.86
C ALA A 62 -17.14 -2.67 -7.02
N ILE A 63 -16.43 -1.71 -6.44
CA ILE A 63 -15.33 -1.97 -5.50
C ILE A 63 -15.92 -2.17 -4.11
N THR A 64 -15.82 -3.39 -3.59
CA THR A 64 -16.26 -3.72 -2.23
C THR A 64 -15.04 -3.85 -1.31
N PRO A 65 -14.98 -3.15 -0.16
CA PRO A 65 -13.89 -3.32 0.80
C PRO A 65 -13.90 -4.76 1.33
N SER A 66 -12.74 -5.41 1.31
CA SER A 66 -12.54 -6.74 1.85
C SER A 66 -12.55 -6.67 3.38
N SER A 67 -13.56 -7.26 3.98
CA SER A 67 -13.60 -7.50 5.42
C SER A 67 -12.88 -8.81 5.73
N SER A 68 -11.95 -8.79 6.68
CA SER A 68 -11.44 -10.02 7.26
C SER A 68 -12.43 -10.52 8.31
N SER A 69 -12.81 -11.80 8.24
CA SER A 69 -13.51 -12.49 9.31
C SER A 69 -12.50 -13.40 10.00
N SER A 70 -12.29 -13.24 11.30
CA SER A 70 -11.51 -14.18 12.11
C SER A 70 -12.44 -15.29 12.62
N THR A 71 -12.04 -16.56 12.48
CA THR A 71 -12.69 -17.74 13.10
C THR A 71 -12.12 -18.03 14.48
#